data_AF-A0A1Q9UWM2-F1
#
_entry.id   AF-A0A1Q9UWM2-F1
#
_cell.length_a   1.000
_cell.length_b   1.000
_cell.length_c   1.000
_cell.angle_alpha   90.00
_cell.angle_beta   90.00
_cell.angle_gamma   90.00
#
_symmetry.space_group_name_H-M   'P 1'
#
loop_
_entity.id
_entity.type
_entity.pdbx_description
1 polymer ?
#
loop_
_entity_poly.entity_id
_entity_poly.type
_entity_poly.pdbx_seq_one_letter_code
_entity_poly.pdbx_strand_id
1 'polypeptide(L)'
;MRNVLGRCEARDGQAHLSDRPRLVLEDEVDELIDVMCDPDRHGPAFVAGAAPTEDQDAWVERIGRATHQTVGLGATYVLSEGAAVGLREQVGIHHAVPHGAVRTYLPEVDPASLVDARRHRLMTARTFELNDTHRTTRTLAAAARRATLGRPLPKLVARVDQVLKGAEPDLVSEWAARSAAGVSAPRRTGVAPVDSVPVGAAEVVTDATRTAMRVAETETQHEVLAVVPVSEGEAPGTILEQTDVFALAVRDLVAEFAAPIGELEIATEGPVDPVVLQEQLLTLLLAGRSSALSQRELRRRLDDLQTAVAESEEAREEQAALLEDEQLANAETQDELRRVLRDRERLRLLVAQSDSGAAWDEDHSEPESPESFTELLEWWAEGRLTGVVWTGDDSVTQALDDNDPLGTWAGRAWDALRALSGYYEVCAQAEGFAGGVHQYLKETPAGYPGFSANKHVPVESQTVLTNQKWRAERVLPVPTDVCPEGQVLMQSHMRIGARSTIAPRLHYYDDTSGTGKVYVGYLGRHLHNTKTN
;
A
#
# COMPACT_ATOMS: atom_id res chain seq x y z
N MET A 1 -3.10 1.77 -27.25
CA MET A 1 -2.28 2.98 -27.02
C MET A 1 -0.88 2.88 -27.63
N ARG A 2 -0.10 1.82 -27.37
CA ARG A 2 1.25 1.62 -27.96
C ARG A 2 1.36 1.88 -29.47
N ASN A 3 0.52 1.23 -30.28
CA ASN A 3 0.56 1.40 -31.75
C ASN A 3 0.21 2.82 -32.23
N VAL A 4 -0.45 3.62 -31.37
CA VAL A 4 -0.81 5.02 -31.65
C VAL A 4 0.31 5.95 -31.21
N LEU A 5 0.86 5.75 -30.01
CA LEU A 5 1.96 6.57 -29.47
C LEU A 5 3.30 6.33 -30.18
N GLY A 6 3.51 5.17 -30.79
CA GLY A 6 4.65 4.95 -31.69
C GLY A 6 4.52 5.61 -33.07
N ARG A 7 3.38 6.27 -33.36
CA ARG A 7 3.06 6.87 -34.68
C ARG A 7 2.56 8.31 -34.61
N CYS A 8 2.27 8.83 -33.43
CA CYS A 8 1.75 10.17 -33.20
C CYS A 8 2.48 10.81 -32.02
N GLU A 9 2.83 12.08 -32.15
CA GLU A 9 3.32 12.86 -31.00
C GLU A 9 2.17 13.09 -30.02
N ALA A 10 2.34 12.57 -28.80
CA ALA A 10 1.43 12.85 -27.70
C ALA A 10 2.24 13.45 -26.55
N ARG A 11 1.64 14.45 -25.91
CA ARG A 11 2.23 15.15 -24.77
C ARG A 11 1.29 15.16 -23.60
N ASP A 12 1.89 15.19 -22.43
CA ASP A 12 1.23 15.46 -21.16
C ASP A 12 1.97 16.61 -20.49
N GLY A 13 1.41 17.81 -20.62
CA GLY A 13 2.16 19.04 -20.36
C GLY A 13 3.41 19.10 -21.23
N GLN A 14 4.57 19.27 -20.62
CA GLN A 14 5.88 19.23 -21.26
C GLN A 14 6.42 17.81 -21.49
N ALA A 15 5.84 16.79 -20.85
CA ALA A 15 6.31 15.42 -20.96
C ALA A 15 5.91 14.80 -22.31
N HIS A 16 6.87 14.18 -23.02
CA HIS A 16 6.55 13.38 -24.19
C HIS A 16 6.07 11.99 -23.77
N LEU A 17 4.89 11.60 -24.27
CA LEU A 17 4.36 10.27 -24.11
C LEU A 17 4.75 9.42 -25.31
N SER A 18 5.66 8.47 -25.10
CA SER A 18 6.14 7.52 -26.11
C SER A 18 5.88 6.08 -25.69
N ASP A 19 6.04 5.14 -26.62
CA ASP A 19 5.92 3.71 -26.37
C ASP A 19 7.21 3.06 -25.85
N ARG A 20 8.29 3.84 -25.74
CA ARG A 20 9.64 3.46 -25.28
C ARG A 20 10.25 4.53 -24.37
N PRO A 21 11.09 4.17 -23.39
CA PRO A 21 11.77 5.15 -22.55
C PRO A 21 12.66 6.10 -23.37
N ARG A 22 12.68 7.38 -23.01
CA ARG A 22 13.61 8.38 -23.59
C ARG A 22 14.91 8.38 -22.78
N LEU A 23 16.04 8.22 -23.47
CA LEU A 23 17.36 8.46 -22.89
C LEU A 23 17.55 9.96 -22.68
N VAL A 24 18.07 10.36 -21.51
CA VAL A 24 18.37 11.75 -21.15
C VAL A 24 19.88 11.91 -20.99
N LEU A 25 20.45 12.81 -21.78
CA LEU A 25 21.86 13.18 -21.73
C LEU A 25 22.09 14.33 -20.76
N GLU A 26 23.36 14.62 -20.46
CA GLU A 26 23.76 15.62 -19.46
C GLU A 26 23.24 17.03 -19.80
N ASP A 27 23.22 17.39 -21.08
CA ASP A 27 22.72 18.66 -21.60
C ASP A 27 21.18 18.76 -21.63
N GLU A 28 20.47 17.66 -21.42
CA GLU A 28 19.01 17.58 -21.40
C GLU A 28 18.42 17.53 -19.97
N VAL A 29 19.26 17.63 -18.93
CA VAL A 29 18.82 17.56 -17.52
C VAL A 29 17.82 18.67 -17.19
N ASP A 30 18.05 19.89 -17.67
CA ASP A 30 17.16 21.03 -17.43
C ASP A 30 15.75 20.77 -18.00
N GLU A 31 15.67 20.19 -19.21
CA GLU A 31 14.38 19.81 -19.82
C GLU A 31 13.64 18.77 -18.96
N LEU A 32 14.36 17.82 -18.36
CA LEU A 32 13.77 16.82 -17.49
C LEU A 32 13.25 17.44 -16.19
N ILE A 33 13.97 18.41 -15.62
CA ILE A 33 13.55 19.14 -14.41
C ILE A 33 12.30 19.97 -14.72
N ASP A 34 12.24 20.64 -15.86
CA ASP A 34 11.04 21.36 -16.31
C ASP A 34 9.84 20.42 -16.42
N VAL A 35 10.02 19.25 -17.03
CA VAL A 35 9.01 18.19 -17.09
C VAL A 35 8.59 17.74 -15.69
N MET A 36 9.52 17.62 -14.74
CA MET A 36 9.24 17.23 -13.36
C MET A 36 8.40 18.26 -12.60
N CYS A 37 8.71 19.54 -12.77
CA CYS A 37 8.07 20.64 -12.07
C CYS A 37 6.75 21.10 -12.74
N ASP A 38 6.48 20.63 -13.96
CA ASP A 38 5.34 21.05 -14.76
C ASP A 38 3.98 20.84 -14.05
N PRO A 39 3.22 21.92 -13.77
CA PRO A 39 1.88 21.83 -13.19
C PRO A 39 0.82 21.33 -14.18
N ASP A 40 1.07 21.47 -15.48
CA ASP A 40 0.17 21.00 -16.53
C ASP A 40 0.39 19.52 -16.84
N ARG A 41 1.34 18.84 -16.18
CA ARG A 41 1.54 17.40 -16.30
C ARG A 41 0.49 16.63 -15.48
N HIS A 42 -0.12 15.65 -16.10
CA HIS A 42 -1.27 14.91 -15.61
C HIS A 42 -0.90 13.58 -14.95
N GLY A 43 0.02 12.84 -15.57
CA GLY A 43 0.51 11.53 -15.16
C GLY A 43 1.88 11.60 -14.47
N PRO A 44 2.32 10.49 -13.87
CA PRO A 44 3.66 10.41 -13.33
C PRO A 44 4.73 10.40 -14.41
N ALA A 45 5.93 10.86 -14.06
CA ALA A 45 7.15 10.56 -14.81
C ALA A 45 7.96 9.50 -14.06
N PHE A 46 8.27 8.43 -14.77
CA PHE A 46 9.19 7.39 -14.31
C PHE A 46 10.59 7.77 -14.78
N VAL A 47 11.51 7.99 -13.86
CA VAL A 47 12.91 8.30 -14.18
C VAL A 47 13.77 7.19 -13.62
N ALA A 48 14.42 6.46 -14.50
CA ALA A 48 15.41 5.45 -14.14
C ALA A 48 16.81 6.10 -14.05
N GLY A 49 17.55 5.78 -13.00
CA GLY A 49 18.95 6.20 -12.86
C GLY A 49 19.82 5.55 -13.93
N ALA A 50 21.08 5.97 -13.98
CA ALA A 50 22.06 5.43 -14.92
C ALA A 50 22.24 3.91 -14.79
N ALA A 51 22.68 3.28 -15.88
CA ALA A 51 22.87 1.84 -15.94
C ALA A 51 23.84 1.38 -14.82
N PRO A 52 23.50 0.35 -14.04
CA PRO A 52 24.35 -0.07 -12.91
C PRO A 52 25.61 -0.82 -13.37
N THR A 53 25.44 -1.80 -14.25
CA THR A 53 26.52 -2.68 -14.76
C THR A 53 26.33 -3.10 -16.23
N GLU A 54 25.13 -2.87 -16.78
CA GLU A 54 24.76 -3.21 -18.15
C GLU A 54 25.11 -2.08 -19.12
N ASP A 55 25.17 -2.38 -20.41
CA ASP A 55 25.23 -1.35 -21.45
C ASP A 55 23.97 -0.46 -21.43
N GLN A 56 24.12 0.82 -21.80
CA GLN A 56 23.05 1.81 -21.70
C GLN A 56 21.82 1.40 -22.54
N ASP A 57 22.01 0.85 -23.74
CA ASP A 57 20.89 0.45 -24.61
C ASP A 57 20.14 -0.76 -24.03
N ALA A 58 20.88 -1.72 -23.47
CA ALA A 58 20.29 -2.87 -22.79
C ALA A 58 19.47 -2.44 -21.55
N TRP A 59 19.96 -1.43 -20.82
CA TRP A 59 19.25 -0.87 -19.68
C TRP A 59 17.94 -0.17 -20.10
N VAL A 60 17.99 0.64 -21.17
CA VAL A 60 16.79 1.28 -21.75
C VAL A 60 15.74 0.24 -22.15
N GLU A 61 16.15 -0.86 -22.78
CA GLU A 61 15.23 -1.95 -23.12
C GLU A 61 14.64 -2.63 -21.87
N ARG A 62 15.45 -2.86 -20.83
CA ARG A 62 15.01 -3.47 -19.56
C ARG A 62 13.99 -2.60 -18.86
N ILE A 63 14.21 -1.28 -18.79
CA ILE A 63 13.22 -0.31 -18.30
C ILE A 63 11.97 -0.33 -19.17
N GLY A 64 12.10 -0.36 -20.50
CA GLY A 64 10.96 -0.43 -21.41
C GLY A 64 10.07 -1.65 -21.23
N ARG A 65 10.65 -2.81 -20.85
CA ARG A 65 9.88 -4.01 -20.46
C ARG A 65 9.17 -3.81 -19.12
N ALA A 66 9.86 -3.24 -18.13
CA ALA A 66 9.30 -2.99 -16.81
C ALA A 66 8.18 -1.93 -16.81
N THR A 67 8.23 -0.93 -17.69
CA THR A 67 7.23 0.14 -17.77
C THR A 67 6.20 -0.08 -18.87
N HIS A 68 6.12 -1.27 -19.48
CA HIS A 68 5.29 -1.45 -20.67
C HIS A 68 3.77 -1.25 -20.43
N GLN A 69 3.31 -1.46 -19.19
CA GLN A 69 1.92 -1.23 -18.78
C GLN A 69 1.65 0.21 -18.31
N THR A 70 2.64 1.10 -18.32
CA THR A 70 2.48 2.53 -18.01
C THR A 70 2.35 3.40 -19.26
N VAL A 71 2.51 2.81 -20.45
CA VAL A 71 2.44 3.54 -21.74
C VAL A 71 1.09 4.22 -21.89
N GLY A 72 1.12 5.55 -22.04
CA GLY A 72 -0.08 6.40 -22.14
C GLY A 72 -0.68 6.82 -20.79
N LEU A 73 -0.15 6.33 -19.67
CA LEU A 73 -0.49 6.77 -18.32
C LEU A 73 0.59 7.65 -17.68
N GLY A 74 1.81 7.63 -18.21
CA GLY A 74 2.92 8.45 -17.76
C GLY A 74 4.10 8.40 -18.74
N ALA A 75 5.04 9.32 -18.56
CA ALA A 75 6.28 9.38 -19.35
C ALA A 75 7.39 8.58 -18.68
N THR A 76 8.31 8.02 -19.47
CA THR A 76 9.44 7.23 -18.94
C THR A 76 10.77 7.76 -19.50
N TYR A 77 11.71 8.03 -18.60
CA TYR A 77 13.05 8.53 -18.88
C TYR A 77 14.10 7.61 -18.28
N VAL A 78 15.27 7.54 -18.92
CA VAL A 78 16.45 6.82 -18.43
C VAL A 78 17.62 7.79 -18.48
N LEU A 79 18.29 7.98 -17.35
CA LEU A 79 19.44 8.89 -17.25
C LEU A 79 20.69 8.22 -17.81
N SER A 80 21.52 8.98 -18.52
CA SER A 80 22.93 8.65 -18.70
C SER A 80 23.72 8.92 -17.40
N GLU A 81 24.98 8.46 -17.34
CA GLU A 81 25.87 8.70 -16.19
C GLU A 81 25.99 10.19 -15.86
N GLY A 82 26.31 11.02 -16.87
CA GLY A 82 26.43 12.48 -16.71
C GLY A 82 25.10 13.13 -16.31
N ALA A 83 23.98 12.69 -16.90
CA ALA A 83 22.66 13.19 -16.54
C ALA A 83 22.25 12.86 -15.09
N ALA A 84 22.63 11.69 -14.57
CA ALA A 84 22.35 11.31 -13.19
C ALA A 84 23.12 12.18 -12.18
N VAL A 85 24.38 12.50 -12.49
CA VAL A 85 25.19 13.44 -11.70
C VAL A 85 24.60 14.85 -11.77
N GLY A 86 24.37 15.37 -12.99
CA GLY A 86 23.81 16.71 -13.19
C GLY A 86 22.44 16.89 -12.53
N LEU A 87 21.56 15.90 -12.64
CA LEU A 87 20.25 15.94 -11.96
C LEU A 87 20.44 16.02 -10.45
N ARG A 88 21.31 15.18 -9.85
CA ARG A 88 21.56 15.19 -8.40
C ARG A 88 22.09 16.53 -7.89
N GLU A 89 22.98 17.17 -8.66
CA GLU A 89 23.52 18.48 -8.30
C GLU A 89 22.45 19.57 -8.28
N GLN A 90 21.51 19.53 -9.23
CA GLN A 90 20.47 20.54 -9.36
C GLN A 90 19.27 20.33 -8.43
N VAL A 91 18.74 19.10 -8.31
CA VAL A 91 17.53 18.83 -7.50
C VAL A 91 17.85 18.36 -6.07
N GLY A 92 19.13 18.14 -5.75
CA GLY A 92 19.58 17.67 -4.46
C GLY A 92 19.40 16.16 -4.24
N ILE A 93 20.07 15.65 -3.20
CA ILE A 93 20.16 14.20 -2.93
C ILE A 93 18.79 13.55 -2.67
N HIS A 94 17.83 14.30 -2.11
CA HIS A 94 16.53 13.77 -1.73
C HIS A 94 15.60 13.58 -2.92
N HIS A 95 15.80 14.29 -4.02
CA HIS A 95 15.10 14.09 -5.30
C HIS A 95 15.98 13.39 -6.34
N ALA A 96 17.25 13.08 -6.08
CA ALA A 96 18.07 12.33 -7.03
C ALA A 96 17.54 10.91 -7.32
N VAL A 97 18.00 10.33 -8.43
CA VAL A 97 17.74 8.92 -8.78
C VAL A 97 19.06 8.15 -8.78
N PRO A 98 19.29 7.27 -7.79
CA PRO A 98 20.50 6.43 -7.73
C PRO A 98 20.62 5.49 -8.94
N HIS A 99 21.84 5.03 -9.24
CA HIS A 99 22.11 4.03 -10.29
C HIS A 99 21.23 2.81 -10.15
N GLY A 100 20.70 2.31 -11.27
CA GLY A 100 19.82 1.14 -11.32
C GLY A 100 18.46 1.30 -10.64
N ALA A 101 18.17 2.43 -9.99
CA ALA A 101 16.90 2.69 -9.33
C ALA A 101 15.89 3.32 -10.29
N VAL A 102 14.60 3.23 -9.97
CA VAL A 102 13.52 3.90 -10.71
C VAL A 102 12.71 4.75 -9.75
N ARG A 103 12.63 6.05 -10.00
CA ARG A 103 11.82 6.97 -9.21
C ARG A 103 10.56 7.36 -9.97
N THR A 104 9.44 7.42 -9.25
CA THR A 104 8.15 7.88 -9.77
C THR A 104 7.90 9.30 -9.28
N TYR A 105 8.06 10.29 -10.15
CA TYR A 105 7.70 11.68 -9.87
C TYR A 105 6.22 11.90 -10.15
N LEU A 106 5.56 12.54 -9.20
CA LEU A 106 4.22 13.09 -9.38
C LEU A 106 4.36 14.50 -9.98
N PRO A 107 3.31 15.08 -10.56
CA PRO A 107 3.35 16.46 -11.05
C PRO A 107 3.75 17.48 -9.96
N GLU A 108 4.19 18.66 -10.40
CA GLU A 108 4.54 19.81 -9.54
C GLU A 108 5.68 19.52 -8.55
N VAL A 109 6.71 18.76 -8.95
CA VAL A 109 7.88 18.51 -8.08
C VAL A 109 8.44 19.83 -7.57
N ASP A 110 8.75 19.91 -6.27
CA ASP A 110 9.42 21.05 -5.65
C ASP A 110 10.81 20.61 -5.13
N PRO A 111 11.88 20.79 -5.92
CA PRO A 111 13.23 20.39 -5.54
C PRO A 111 13.75 21.08 -4.27
N ALA A 112 13.20 22.25 -3.89
CA ALA A 112 13.62 22.97 -2.70
C ALA A 112 12.98 22.41 -1.41
N SER A 113 12.00 21.51 -1.52
CA SER A 113 11.24 20.98 -0.38
C SER A 113 11.63 19.54 -0.03
N LEU A 114 12.25 19.36 1.13
CA LEU A 114 12.56 18.02 1.65
C LEU A 114 11.31 17.16 1.94
N VAL A 115 10.18 17.81 2.22
CA VAL A 115 8.91 17.14 2.46
C VAL A 115 8.34 16.61 1.16
N ASP A 116 8.48 17.38 0.07
CA ASP A 116 8.04 17.02 -1.27
C ASP A 116 8.67 15.71 -1.75
N ALA A 117 9.98 15.53 -1.52
CA ALA A 117 10.72 14.32 -1.89
C ALA A 117 10.04 13.01 -1.46
N ARG A 118 9.29 13.03 -0.34
CA ARG A 118 8.62 11.84 0.23
C ARG A 118 7.45 11.34 -0.60
N ARG A 119 6.77 12.19 -1.37
CA ARG A 119 5.65 11.75 -2.25
C ARG A 119 6.15 11.09 -3.53
N HIS A 120 7.43 11.26 -3.86
CA HIS A 120 8.07 10.70 -5.05
C HIS A 120 8.76 9.38 -4.73
N ARG A 121 8.00 8.29 -4.87
CA ARG A 121 8.43 6.95 -4.49
C ARG A 121 9.64 6.48 -5.31
N LEU A 122 10.65 5.96 -4.62
CA LEU A 122 11.84 5.36 -5.20
C LEU A 122 11.78 3.84 -5.09
N MET A 123 11.94 3.15 -6.21
CA MET A 123 12.24 1.73 -6.25
C MET A 123 13.76 1.59 -6.37
N THR A 124 14.41 1.07 -5.34
CA THR A 124 15.88 0.95 -5.30
C THR A 124 16.38 -0.07 -6.31
N ALA A 125 17.67 0.02 -6.68
CA ALA A 125 18.32 -0.94 -7.57
C ALA A 125 18.16 -2.39 -7.08
N ARG A 126 18.42 -2.62 -5.79
CA ARG A 126 18.23 -3.94 -5.14
C ARG A 126 16.80 -4.45 -5.28
N THR A 127 15.78 -3.59 -5.05
CA THR A 127 14.38 -3.99 -5.22
C THR A 127 14.04 -4.26 -6.69
N PHE A 128 14.61 -3.48 -7.61
CA PHE A 128 14.41 -3.68 -9.05
C PHE A 128 15.04 -4.99 -9.55
N GLU A 129 16.21 -5.37 -9.01
CA GLU A 129 16.94 -6.60 -9.35
C GLU A 129 16.34 -7.86 -8.72
N LEU A 130 15.92 -7.79 -7.45
CA LEU A 130 15.35 -8.95 -6.74
C LEU A 130 13.95 -9.30 -7.22
N ASN A 131 13.21 -8.33 -7.78
CA ASN A 131 11.88 -8.58 -8.31
C ASN A 131 11.97 -9.13 -9.73
N ASP A 132 11.16 -10.14 -10.02
CA ASP A 132 10.93 -10.53 -11.41
C ASP A 132 10.30 -9.36 -12.21
N THR A 133 10.48 -9.39 -13.53
CA THR A 133 9.98 -8.33 -14.42
C THR A 133 8.47 -8.11 -14.30
N HIS A 134 7.70 -9.17 -14.00
CA HIS A 134 6.25 -9.10 -13.90
C HIS A 134 5.80 -8.34 -12.65
N ARG A 135 6.42 -8.59 -11.49
CA ARG A 135 6.15 -7.91 -10.23
C ARG A 135 6.55 -6.43 -10.30
N THR A 136 7.71 -6.14 -10.90
CA THR A 136 8.15 -4.76 -11.15
C THR A 136 7.15 -4.03 -12.04
N THR A 137 6.74 -4.67 -13.15
CA THR A 137 5.73 -4.10 -14.06
C THR A 137 4.41 -3.83 -13.33
N ARG A 138 3.89 -4.80 -12.58
CA ARG A 138 2.62 -4.65 -11.85
C ARG A 138 2.69 -3.49 -10.86
N THR A 139 3.82 -3.33 -10.19
CA THR A 139 4.04 -2.26 -9.20
C THR A 139 4.02 -0.89 -9.84
N LEU A 140 4.80 -0.69 -10.91
CA LEU A 140 4.87 0.59 -11.64
C LEU A 140 3.52 0.92 -12.31
N ALA A 141 2.84 -0.08 -12.87
CA ALA A 141 1.52 0.09 -13.47
C ALA A 141 0.43 0.44 -12.45
N ALA A 142 0.49 -0.17 -11.24
CA ALA A 142 -0.40 0.20 -10.15
C ALA A 142 -0.17 1.64 -9.68
N ALA A 143 1.09 2.09 -9.62
CA ALA A 143 1.42 3.47 -9.31
C ALA A 143 0.85 4.45 -10.37
N ALA A 144 1.04 4.15 -11.66
CA ALA A 144 0.48 4.93 -12.76
C ALA A 144 -1.04 5.04 -12.70
N ARG A 145 -1.73 3.91 -12.51
CA ARG A 145 -3.20 3.88 -12.40
C ARG A 145 -3.69 4.64 -11.18
N ARG A 146 -3.05 4.48 -10.01
CA ARG A 146 -3.44 5.20 -8.80
C ARG A 146 -3.31 6.72 -8.97
N ALA A 147 -2.22 7.18 -9.57
CA ALA A 147 -2.03 8.60 -9.89
C ALA A 147 -3.09 9.12 -10.87
N THR A 148 -3.50 8.29 -11.84
CA THR A 148 -4.52 8.67 -12.83
C THR A 148 -5.94 8.68 -12.22
N LEU A 149 -6.28 7.68 -11.41
CA LEU A 149 -7.62 7.50 -10.81
C LEU A 149 -7.91 8.51 -9.70
N GLY A 150 -6.88 9.05 -9.03
CA GLY A 150 -7.04 10.07 -7.99
C GLY A 150 -7.47 11.44 -8.51
N ARG A 151 -7.71 11.60 -9.83
CA ARG A 151 -7.95 12.91 -10.45
C ARG A 151 -9.42 13.13 -10.78
N PRO A 152 -9.91 14.38 -10.64
CA PRO A 152 -11.26 14.73 -11.04
C PRO A 152 -11.42 14.53 -12.55
N LEU A 153 -12.57 13.99 -12.96
CA LEU A 153 -12.89 13.81 -14.37
C LEU A 153 -12.82 15.16 -15.12
N PRO A 154 -12.29 15.21 -16.35
CA PRO A 154 -12.30 16.42 -17.17
C PRO A 154 -13.71 17.01 -17.23
N LYS A 155 -13.86 18.36 -17.20
CA LYS A 155 -15.18 19.02 -17.05
C LYS A 155 -16.28 18.50 -17.98
N LEU A 156 -15.93 18.14 -19.23
CA LEU A 156 -16.86 17.60 -20.20
C LEU A 156 -17.27 16.16 -19.86
N VAL A 157 -16.32 15.33 -19.42
CA VAL A 157 -16.56 13.97 -18.92
C VAL A 157 -17.27 14.00 -17.58
N ALA A 158 -16.93 14.92 -16.68
CA ALA A 158 -17.64 15.14 -15.42
C ALA A 158 -19.08 15.60 -15.66
N ARG A 159 -19.33 16.44 -16.67
CA ARG A 159 -20.68 16.84 -17.06
C ARG A 159 -21.47 15.66 -17.64
N VAL A 160 -20.85 14.85 -18.50
CA VAL A 160 -21.48 13.63 -19.04
C VAL A 160 -21.71 12.62 -17.90
N ASP A 161 -20.76 12.41 -17.01
CA ASP A 161 -20.87 11.57 -15.82
C ASP A 161 -21.95 12.08 -14.86
N GLN A 162 -22.09 13.39 -14.69
CA GLN A 162 -23.15 14.01 -13.89
C GLN A 162 -24.52 13.89 -14.56
N VAL A 163 -24.59 13.98 -15.89
CA VAL A 163 -25.82 13.70 -16.67
C VAL A 163 -26.17 12.22 -16.59
N LEU A 164 -25.20 11.33 -16.72
CA LEU A 164 -25.38 9.88 -16.61
C LEU A 164 -25.80 9.49 -15.19
N LYS A 165 -25.15 10.02 -14.14
CA LYS A 165 -25.53 9.83 -12.73
C LYS A 165 -26.85 10.49 -12.37
N GLY A 166 -27.20 11.60 -13.03
CA GLY A 166 -28.49 12.25 -12.88
C GLY A 166 -29.62 11.46 -13.55
N ALA A 167 -29.32 10.83 -14.69
CA ALA A 167 -30.20 9.91 -15.39
C ALA A 167 -30.14 8.49 -14.83
N GLU A 168 -29.17 8.15 -13.99
CA GLU A 168 -28.98 6.80 -13.42
C GLU A 168 -30.17 6.39 -12.54
N PRO A 169 -30.72 7.23 -11.64
CA PRO A 169 -31.96 6.92 -10.94
C PRO A 169 -33.12 6.69 -11.89
N ASP A 170 -33.26 7.49 -12.94
CA ASP A 170 -34.36 7.37 -13.90
C ASP A 170 -34.21 6.13 -14.78
N LEU A 171 -33.00 5.82 -15.26
CA LEU A 171 -32.68 4.61 -16.04
C LEU A 171 -32.77 3.35 -15.18
N VAL A 172 -32.34 3.40 -13.92
CA VAL A 172 -32.47 2.29 -12.97
C VAL A 172 -33.92 2.13 -12.54
N SER A 173 -34.69 3.21 -12.34
CA SER A 173 -36.12 3.15 -12.05
C SER A 173 -36.94 2.72 -13.26
N GLU A 174 -36.59 3.14 -14.46
CA GLU A 174 -37.23 2.73 -15.71
C GLU A 174 -36.90 1.25 -15.99
N TRP A 175 -35.65 0.84 -15.80
CA TRP A 175 -35.23 -0.55 -15.89
C TRP A 175 -35.80 -1.43 -14.77
N ALA A 176 -35.92 -0.92 -13.54
CA ALA A 176 -36.53 -1.62 -12.40
C ALA A 176 -38.06 -1.65 -12.51
N ALA A 177 -38.70 -0.62 -13.08
CA ALA A 177 -40.12 -0.62 -13.40
C ALA A 177 -40.41 -1.59 -14.54
N ARG A 178 -39.56 -1.64 -15.57
CA ARG A 178 -39.60 -2.65 -16.65
C ARG A 178 -39.34 -4.07 -16.10
N SER A 179 -38.43 -4.22 -15.14
CA SER A 179 -38.13 -5.50 -14.49
C SER A 179 -39.21 -5.94 -13.50
N ALA A 180 -39.86 -5.01 -12.80
CA ALA A 180 -40.95 -5.27 -11.86
C ALA A 180 -42.27 -5.51 -12.58
N ALA A 181 -42.52 -4.83 -13.70
CA ALA A 181 -43.66 -5.09 -14.58
C ALA A 181 -43.55 -6.46 -15.28
N GLY A 182 -42.34 -7.01 -15.43
CA GLY A 182 -42.08 -8.32 -16.02
C GLY A 182 -42.06 -9.53 -15.08
N VAL A 183 -42.26 -9.34 -13.77
CA VAL A 183 -42.28 -10.45 -12.80
C VAL A 183 -43.64 -10.52 -12.12
N SER A 184 -44.60 -11.17 -12.77
CA SER A 184 -45.76 -11.76 -12.08
C SER A 184 -45.42 -13.20 -11.71
N ALA A 185 -44.87 -13.41 -10.51
CA ALA A 185 -44.56 -14.74 -10.00
C ALA A 185 -45.85 -15.59 -9.85
N PRO A 186 -45.83 -16.90 -10.19
CA PRO A 186 -46.98 -17.76 -9.95
C PRO A 186 -47.20 -17.92 -8.45
N ARG A 187 -48.43 -17.63 -8.02
CA ARG A 187 -48.94 -17.84 -6.66
C ARG A 187 -48.75 -19.31 -6.27
N ARG A 188 -47.71 -19.63 -5.50
CA ARG A 188 -47.62 -20.93 -4.82
C ARG A 188 -48.65 -20.97 -3.70
N THR A 189 -49.62 -21.85 -3.87
CA THR A 189 -50.61 -22.19 -2.84
C THR A 189 -49.94 -22.92 -1.69
N GLY A 190 -50.07 -22.36 -0.48
CA GLY A 190 -50.10 -23.10 0.78
C GLY A 190 -48.77 -23.28 1.50
N VAL A 191 -48.51 -22.45 2.52
CA VAL A 191 -48.36 -22.85 3.94
C VAL A 191 -48.81 -21.65 4.80
N ALA A 192 -49.55 -21.94 5.88
CA ALA A 192 -50.23 -21.00 6.78
C ALA A 192 -49.28 -20.25 7.76
N PRO A 193 -49.75 -19.16 8.42
CA PRO A 193 -48.91 -18.10 9.00
C PRO A 193 -48.66 -18.28 10.51
N VAL A 194 -47.61 -17.64 11.04
CA VAL A 194 -47.56 -17.24 12.46
C VAL A 194 -46.89 -15.87 12.64
N ASP A 195 -47.65 -15.02 13.31
CA ASP A 195 -47.50 -13.64 13.80
C ASP A 195 -46.12 -13.18 14.33
N SER A 196 -45.75 -11.92 14.07
CA SER A 196 -45.85 -10.80 15.03
C SER A 196 -45.23 -9.47 14.53
N VAL A 197 -45.99 -8.40 14.76
CA VAL A 197 -45.84 -6.93 14.55
C VAL A 197 -44.98 -6.31 15.72
N PRO A 198 -44.41 -5.06 15.77
CA PRO A 198 -44.76 -3.76 15.11
C PRO A 198 -43.65 -2.77 14.61
N VAL A 199 -44.10 -1.91 13.66
CA VAL A 199 -44.06 -0.41 13.58
C VAL A 199 -42.75 0.39 13.81
N GLY A 200 -42.45 1.29 12.84
CA GLY A 200 -41.74 2.55 13.08
C GLY A 200 -41.44 3.42 11.85
N ALA A 201 -42.23 4.49 11.66
CA ALA A 201 -41.96 5.74 10.91
C ALA A 201 -41.96 5.75 9.36
N ALA A 202 -43.09 6.22 8.83
CA ALA A 202 -43.22 6.91 7.55
C ALA A 202 -43.03 8.43 7.72
N GLU A 203 -42.96 9.11 6.58
CA GLU A 203 -42.98 10.57 6.34
C GLU A 203 -41.62 11.28 6.36
N VAL A 204 -40.98 11.41 5.18
CA VAL A 204 -40.98 12.66 4.39
C VAL A 204 -40.74 12.26 2.93
N VAL A 205 -41.58 12.75 2.01
CA VAL A 205 -41.34 13.12 0.59
C VAL A 205 -42.65 12.91 -0.17
N THR A 206 -43.58 13.84 0.04
CA THR A 206 -44.71 14.10 -0.86
C THR A 206 -44.60 15.53 -1.33
N ASP A 207 -43.77 15.79 -2.34
CA ASP A 207 -43.87 17.04 -3.11
C ASP A 207 -43.31 16.99 -4.55
N ALA A 208 -42.68 15.90 -4.99
CA ALA A 208 -42.08 15.83 -6.33
C ALA A 208 -43.07 15.42 -7.45
N THR A 209 -44.29 15.00 -7.11
CA THR A 209 -45.22 14.36 -8.07
C THR A 209 -46.03 15.32 -8.94
N ARG A 210 -45.76 16.63 -8.93
CA ARG A 210 -46.59 17.61 -9.68
C ARG A 210 -45.89 18.35 -10.82
N THR A 211 -44.59 18.17 -11.05
CA THR A 211 -43.87 18.98 -12.06
C THR A 211 -43.42 18.21 -13.30
N ALA A 212 -43.48 16.87 -13.32
CA ALA A 212 -43.04 16.03 -14.46
C ALA A 212 -44.09 15.85 -15.58
N MET A 213 -45.10 16.73 -15.67
CA MET A 213 -46.02 16.81 -16.80
C MET A 213 -45.89 18.17 -17.47
N ARG A 214 -44.85 18.33 -18.30
CA ARG A 214 -44.85 19.16 -19.51
C ARG A 214 -43.47 19.15 -20.15
N VAL A 215 -43.47 19.11 -21.48
CA VAL A 215 -42.34 19.19 -22.42
C VAL A 215 -41.74 17.82 -22.81
N ALA A 216 -42.51 17.08 -23.60
CA ALA A 216 -42.00 16.09 -24.54
C ALA A 216 -42.52 16.45 -25.93
N GLU A 217 -41.86 17.41 -26.57
CA GLU A 217 -41.92 17.66 -28.02
C GLU A 217 -40.53 18.16 -28.43
N THR A 218 -39.68 17.29 -28.98
CA THR A 218 -39.06 17.48 -30.31
C THR A 218 -38.11 16.34 -30.66
N GLU A 219 -38.15 16.03 -31.96
CA GLU A 219 -37.48 14.98 -32.72
C GLU A 219 -35.95 14.93 -32.55
N THR A 220 -35.36 13.74 -32.70
CA THR A 220 -34.14 13.61 -33.54
C THR A 220 -33.93 12.17 -34.03
N GLN A 221 -33.59 12.11 -35.31
CA GLN A 221 -33.44 10.96 -36.19
C GLN A 221 -32.24 10.07 -35.81
N HIS A 222 -32.36 8.76 -36.01
CA HIS A 222 -31.21 7.86 -36.19
C HIS A 222 -31.40 6.97 -37.42
N GLU A 223 -30.39 7.01 -38.27
CA GLU A 223 -30.13 6.23 -39.49
C GLU A 223 -30.05 4.73 -39.19
N VAL A 224 -30.79 3.90 -39.94
CA VAL A 224 -30.71 2.44 -39.90
C VAL A 224 -29.88 1.95 -41.09
N LEU A 225 -28.85 1.14 -40.80
CA LEU A 225 -28.02 0.44 -41.78
C LEU A 225 -28.86 -0.57 -42.59
N ALA A 226 -28.78 -0.46 -43.92
CA ALA A 226 -29.51 -1.30 -44.86
C ALA A 226 -29.05 -2.78 -44.85
N VAL A 227 -30.02 -3.70 -44.74
CA VAL A 227 -29.84 -5.15 -44.97
C VAL A 227 -30.20 -5.47 -46.43
N VAL A 228 -29.34 -6.24 -47.09
CA VAL A 228 -29.44 -6.68 -48.50
C VAL A 228 -30.54 -7.74 -48.65
N PRO A 229 -31.39 -7.72 -49.71
CA PRO A 229 -32.43 -8.73 -49.89
C PRO A 229 -31.86 -10.04 -50.45
N VAL A 230 -32.30 -11.16 -49.88
CA VAL A 230 -32.04 -12.51 -50.42
C VAL A 230 -33.22 -12.89 -51.32
N SER A 231 -32.89 -13.32 -52.54
CA SER A 231 -33.81 -13.66 -53.62
C SER A 231 -34.64 -14.93 -53.39
N GLU A 232 -35.90 -14.86 -53.85
CA GLU A 232 -36.96 -15.86 -53.80
C GLU A 232 -36.60 -17.16 -54.54
N GLY A 233 -36.83 -18.30 -53.88
CA GLY A 233 -36.80 -19.64 -54.47
C GLY A 233 -38.09 -20.39 -54.14
N GLU A 234 -38.72 -20.94 -55.18
CA GLU A 234 -40.06 -21.56 -55.21
C GLU A 234 -40.33 -22.60 -54.09
N ALA A 235 -41.54 -22.52 -53.55
CA ALA A 235 -42.10 -23.48 -52.61
C ALA A 235 -42.57 -24.78 -53.28
N PRO A 236 -42.37 -25.97 -52.66
CA PRO A 236 -43.24 -27.12 -52.84
C PRO A 236 -44.26 -27.18 -51.70
N GLY A 237 -45.51 -27.45 -52.07
CA GLY A 237 -46.68 -27.28 -51.23
C GLY A 237 -46.83 -28.26 -50.05
N THR A 238 -47.79 -27.89 -49.20
CA THR A 238 -48.45 -28.72 -48.18
C THR A 238 -47.76 -28.82 -46.81
N ILE A 239 -47.59 -27.68 -46.13
CA ILE A 239 -47.57 -27.62 -44.65
C ILE A 239 -48.34 -26.35 -44.25
N LEU A 240 -49.67 -26.42 -44.27
CA LEU A 240 -50.54 -25.27 -43.94
C LEU A 240 -51.29 -25.42 -42.60
N GLU A 241 -51.00 -26.47 -41.81
CA GLU A 241 -51.62 -26.65 -40.48
C GLU A 241 -50.60 -26.73 -39.31
N GLN A 242 -49.32 -27.05 -39.55
CA GLN A 242 -48.28 -27.10 -38.49
C GLN A 242 -47.47 -25.80 -38.34
N THR A 243 -47.42 -24.97 -39.39
CA THR A 243 -46.77 -23.65 -39.43
C THR A 243 -47.51 -22.63 -38.57
N ASP A 244 -48.84 -22.70 -38.50
CA ASP A 244 -49.65 -21.80 -37.68
C ASP A 244 -49.45 -22.05 -36.18
N VAL A 245 -49.38 -23.30 -35.72
CA VAL A 245 -49.23 -23.61 -34.28
C VAL A 245 -47.86 -23.19 -33.75
N PHE A 246 -46.79 -23.41 -34.53
CA PHE A 246 -45.45 -22.97 -34.13
C PHE A 246 -45.31 -21.44 -34.18
N ALA A 247 -45.85 -20.78 -35.21
CA ALA A 247 -45.86 -19.32 -35.30
C ALA A 247 -46.69 -18.68 -34.18
N LEU A 248 -47.83 -19.29 -33.81
CA LEU A 248 -48.65 -18.87 -32.66
C LEU A 248 -47.90 -19.08 -31.33
N ALA A 249 -47.24 -20.21 -31.12
CA ALA A 249 -46.46 -20.48 -29.91
C ALA A 249 -45.24 -19.55 -29.77
N VAL A 250 -44.55 -19.25 -30.87
CA VAL A 250 -43.44 -18.29 -30.89
C VAL A 250 -43.96 -16.86 -30.71
N ARG A 251 -45.11 -16.49 -31.30
CA ARG A 251 -45.77 -15.21 -31.05
C ARG A 251 -46.18 -15.04 -29.59
N ASP A 252 -46.75 -16.08 -28.98
CA ASP A 252 -47.16 -16.05 -27.58
C ASP A 252 -45.93 -15.96 -26.66
N LEU A 253 -44.82 -16.64 -27.00
CA LEU A 253 -43.53 -16.52 -26.30
C LEU A 253 -42.90 -15.12 -26.48
N VAL A 254 -42.91 -14.56 -27.69
CA VAL A 254 -42.41 -13.20 -27.97
C VAL A 254 -43.28 -12.18 -27.25
N ALA A 255 -44.61 -12.35 -27.19
CA ALA A 255 -45.52 -11.48 -26.43
C ALA A 255 -45.29 -11.57 -24.92
N GLU A 256 -45.06 -12.77 -24.40
CA GLU A 256 -44.75 -13.01 -22.98
C GLU A 256 -43.45 -12.30 -22.56
N PHE A 257 -42.43 -12.30 -23.42
CA PHE A 257 -41.13 -11.65 -23.15
C PHE A 257 -41.06 -10.18 -23.60
N ALA A 258 -41.96 -9.70 -24.47
CA ALA A 258 -42.05 -8.30 -24.93
C ALA A 258 -42.98 -7.43 -24.06
N ALA A 259 -43.99 -8.02 -23.43
CA ALA A 259 -44.92 -7.33 -22.52
C ALA A 259 -44.24 -6.48 -21.41
N PRO A 260 -43.07 -6.86 -20.85
CA PRO A 260 -42.36 -6.04 -19.86
C PRO A 260 -41.59 -4.85 -20.44
N ILE A 261 -41.29 -4.86 -21.74
CA ILE A 261 -40.34 -3.94 -22.39
C ILE A 261 -41.07 -2.73 -23.01
N GLY A 262 -42.39 -2.81 -23.19
CA GLY A 262 -43.26 -1.67 -23.51
C GLY A 262 -43.15 -1.10 -24.93
N GLU A 263 -42.25 -1.60 -25.76
CA GLU A 263 -41.96 -1.05 -27.10
C GLU A 263 -42.49 -1.89 -28.28
N LEU A 264 -43.14 -3.04 -28.01
CA LEU A 264 -43.58 -3.98 -29.05
C LEU A 264 -45.07 -4.32 -28.89
N GLU A 265 -45.93 -3.58 -29.60
CA GLU A 265 -47.33 -3.96 -29.79
C GLU A 265 -47.41 -5.15 -30.76
N ILE A 266 -47.58 -6.34 -30.21
CA ILE A 266 -47.83 -7.54 -31.02
C ILE A 266 -49.34 -7.64 -31.20
N ALA A 267 -49.82 -7.43 -32.43
CA ALA A 267 -51.23 -7.63 -32.77
C ALA A 267 -51.60 -9.10 -32.47
N THR A 268 -52.46 -9.30 -31.46
CA THR A 268 -52.89 -10.63 -31.00
C THR A 268 -53.95 -11.27 -31.89
N GLU A 269 -54.57 -10.49 -32.79
CA GLU A 269 -55.62 -10.93 -33.71
C GLU A 269 -55.22 -10.65 -35.17
N GLY A 270 -55.10 -11.71 -35.97
CA GLY A 270 -54.77 -11.66 -37.40
C GLY A 270 -53.73 -12.72 -37.85
N PRO A 271 -53.54 -12.93 -39.16
CA PRO A 271 -52.52 -13.83 -39.68
C PRO A 271 -51.11 -13.32 -39.33
N VAL A 272 -50.27 -14.20 -38.79
CA VAL A 272 -48.92 -13.88 -38.31
C VAL A 272 -47.97 -13.81 -39.49
N ASP A 273 -47.41 -12.62 -39.76
CA ASP A 273 -46.33 -12.49 -40.75
C ASP A 273 -45.03 -13.09 -40.16
N PRO A 274 -44.50 -14.19 -40.73
CA PRO A 274 -43.33 -14.87 -40.19
C PRO A 274 -42.06 -14.00 -40.22
N VAL A 275 -41.98 -13.00 -41.09
CA VAL A 275 -40.83 -12.08 -41.18
C VAL A 275 -40.82 -11.12 -39.99
N VAL A 276 -41.98 -10.56 -39.65
CA VAL A 276 -42.14 -9.65 -38.50
C VAL A 276 -41.87 -10.39 -37.19
N LEU A 277 -42.38 -11.62 -37.04
CA LEU A 277 -42.15 -12.42 -35.84
C LEU A 277 -40.65 -12.77 -35.64
N GLN A 278 -39.94 -13.07 -36.72
CA GLN A 278 -38.50 -13.36 -36.69
C GLN A 278 -37.68 -12.14 -36.23
N GLU A 279 -38.00 -10.94 -36.73
CA GLU A 279 -37.32 -9.70 -36.35
C GLU A 279 -37.54 -9.33 -34.87
N GLN A 280 -38.76 -9.54 -34.37
CA GLN A 280 -39.11 -9.33 -32.97
C GLN A 280 -38.41 -10.33 -32.03
N LEU A 281 -38.35 -11.61 -32.42
CA LEU A 281 -37.63 -12.64 -31.66
C LEU A 281 -36.13 -12.35 -31.58
N LEU A 282 -35.52 -11.92 -32.69
CA LEU A 282 -34.11 -11.52 -32.73
C LEU A 282 -33.84 -10.31 -31.81
N THR A 283 -34.73 -9.32 -31.81
CA THR A 283 -34.63 -8.14 -30.95
C THR A 283 -34.67 -8.52 -29.46
N LEU A 284 -35.61 -9.38 -29.07
CA LEU A 284 -35.71 -9.89 -27.69
C LEU A 284 -34.50 -10.73 -27.28
N LEU A 285 -34.00 -11.60 -28.16
CA LEU A 285 -32.82 -12.42 -27.89
C LEU A 285 -31.56 -11.57 -27.74
N LEU A 286 -31.41 -10.52 -28.55
CA LEU A 286 -30.30 -9.57 -28.45
C LEU A 286 -30.39 -8.74 -27.16
N ALA A 287 -31.58 -8.28 -26.77
CA ALA A 287 -31.81 -7.57 -25.50
C ALA A 287 -31.59 -8.47 -24.27
N GLY A 288 -32.06 -9.72 -24.31
CA GLY A 288 -31.82 -10.70 -23.24
C GLY A 288 -30.34 -11.04 -23.10
N ARG A 289 -29.64 -11.20 -24.22
CA ARG A 289 -28.19 -11.47 -24.23
C ARG A 289 -27.37 -10.29 -23.73
N SER A 290 -27.73 -9.05 -24.12
CA SER A 290 -27.04 -7.85 -23.62
C SER A 290 -27.27 -7.67 -22.12
N SER A 291 -28.49 -7.89 -21.63
CA SER A 291 -28.82 -7.86 -20.20
C SER A 291 -28.03 -8.90 -19.39
N ALA A 292 -27.95 -10.14 -19.87
CA ALA A 292 -27.18 -11.19 -19.20
C ALA A 292 -25.67 -10.88 -19.13
N LEU A 293 -25.10 -10.28 -20.18
CA LEU A 293 -23.70 -9.84 -20.19
C LEU A 293 -23.48 -8.68 -19.22
N SER A 294 -24.39 -7.70 -19.19
CA SER A 294 -24.34 -6.56 -18.26
C SER A 294 -24.44 -7.01 -16.80
N GLN A 295 -25.35 -7.95 -16.48
CA GLN A 295 -25.46 -8.51 -15.13
C GLN A 295 -24.20 -9.25 -14.70
N ARG A 296 -23.56 -9.97 -15.63
CA ARG A 296 -22.31 -10.69 -15.35
C ARG A 296 -21.15 -9.74 -15.09
N GLU A 297 -21.05 -8.67 -15.87
CA GLU A 297 -20.04 -7.63 -15.67
C GLU A 297 -20.29 -6.82 -14.38
N LEU A 298 -21.54 -6.50 -14.05
CA LEU A 298 -21.91 -5.85 -12.79
C LEU A 298 -21.54 -6.71 -11.58
N ARG A 299 -21.83 -8.02 -11.62
CA ARG A 299 -21.40 -8.94 -10.56
C ARG A 299 -19.89 -8.98 -10.41
N ARG A 300 -19.16 -9.09 -11.52
CA ARG A 300 -17.69 -9.07 -11.51
C ARG A 300 -17.15 -7.79 -10.88
N ARG A 301 -17.71 -6.63 -11.24
CA ARG A 301 -17.32 -5.33 -10.66
C ARG A 301 -17.67 -5.22 -9.18
N LEU A 302 -18.80 -5.79 -8.76
CA LEU A 302 -19.20 -5.82 -7.36
C LEU A 302 -18.21 -6.64 -6.53
N ASP A 303 -17.82 -7.83 -7.02
CA ASP A 303 -16.82 -8.68 -6.36
C ASP A 303 -15.44 -7.98 -6.30
N ASP A 304 -15.02 -7.33 -7.40
CA ASP A 304 -13.78 -6.55 -7.46
C ASP A 304 -13.80 -5.40 -6.45
N LEU A 305 -14.92 -4.66 -6.35
CA LEU A 305 -15.08 -3.55 -5.40
C LEU A 305 -15.11 -4.03 -3.96
N GLN A 306 -15.80 -5.14 -3.66
CA GLN A 306 -15.83 -5.72 -2.31
C GLN A 306 -14.42 -6.14 -1.87
N THR A 307 -13.65 -6.73 -2.77
CA THR A 307 -12.25 -7.09 -2.49
C THR A 307 -11.40 -5.84 -2.24
N ALA A 308 -11.53 -4.81 -3.07
CA ALA A 308 -10.80 -3.56 -2.90
C ALA A 308 -11.16 -2.81 -1.61
N VAL A 309 -12.42 -2.86 -1.18
CA VAL A 309 -12.87 -2.29 0.10
C VAL A 309 -12.22 -3.04 1.26
N ALA A 310 -12.27 -4.38 1.26
CA ALA A 310 -11.65 -5.19 2.30
C ALA A 310 -10.13 -4.92 2.41
N GLU A 311 -9.42 -4.89 1.29
CA GLU A 311 -7.98 -4.54 1.26
C GLU A 311 -7.72 -3.11 1.79
N SER A 312 -8.61 -2.16 1.49
CA SER A 312 -8.50 -0.79 1.96
C SER A 312 -8.80 -0.64 3.45
N GLU A 313 -9.72 -1.42 3.99
CA GLU A 313 -10.05 -1.46 5.41
C GLU A 313 -8.87 -2.04 6.21
N GLU A 314 -8.32 -3.17 5.76
CA GLU A 314 -7.14 -3.78 6.36
C GLU A 314 -5.94 -2.82 6.37
N ALA A 315 -5.67 -2.13 5.25
CA ALA A 315 -4.61 -1.13 5.17
C ALA A 315 -4.84 0.07 6.10
N ARG A 316 -6.11 0.50 6.30
CA ARG A 316 -6.44 1.56 7.25
C ARG A 316 -6.21 1.13 8.69
N GLU A 317 -6.57 -0.10 9.03
CA GLU A 317 -6.34 -0.67 10.37
C GLU A 317 -4.85 -0.78 10.67
N GLU A 318 -4.04 -1.23 9.70
CA GLU A 318 -2.58 -1.29 9.83
C GLU A 318 -1.99 0.11 10.04
N GLN A 319 -2.41 1.10 9.26
CA GLN A 319 -1.97 2.50 9.41
C GLN A 319 -2.38 3.09 10.76
N ALA A 320 -3.59 2.80 11.24
CA ALA A 320 -4.06 3.28 12.54
C ALA A 320 -3.23 2.70 13.68
N ALA A 321 -2.89 1.40 13.61
CA ALA A 321 -2.04 0.74 14.60
C ALA A 321 -0.62 1.34 14.61
N LEU A 322 -0.05 1.64 13.43
CA LEU A 322 1.26 2.29 13.34
C LEU A 322 1.24 3.70 13.95
N LEU A 323 0.21 4.50 13.66
CA LEU A 323 0.06 5.84 14.22
C LEU A 323 -0.10 5.81 15.75
N GLU A 324 -0.85 4.86 16.29
CA GLU A 324 -1.00 4.69 17.73
C GLU A 324 0.34 4.36 18.41
N ASP A 325 1.12 3.44 17.83
CA ASP A 325 2.46 3.10 18.33
C ASP A 325 3.43 4.30 18.26
N GLU A 326 3.41 5.10 17.18
CA GLU A 326 4.21 6.32 17.07
C GLU A 326 3.79 7.38 18.10
N GLN A 327 2.48 7.57 18.33
CA GLN A 327 1.97 8.48 19.34
C GLN A 327 2.41 8.07 20.75
N LEU A 328 2.39 6.77 21.06
CA LEU A 328 2.87 6.25 22.33
C LEU A 328 4.37 6.52 22.50
N ALA A 329 5.19 6.22 21.49
CA ALA A 329 6.64 6.48 21.53
C ALA A 329 6.96 7.97 21.70
N ASN A 330 6.19 8.85 21.05
CA ASN A 330 6.34 10.29 21.19
C ASN A 330 5.94 10.76 22.60
N ALA A 331 4.85 10.22 23.16
CA ALA A 331 4.44 10.53 24.53
C ALA A 331 5.51 10.11 25.55
N GLU A 332 6.11 8.93 25.39
CA GLU A 332 7.24 8.47 26.23
C GLU A 332 8.42 9.43 26.14
N THR A 333 8.81 9.83 24.93
CA THR A 333 9.91 10.78 24.69
C THR A 333 9.63 12.15 25.32
N GLN A 334 8.38 12.63 25.23
CA GLN A 334 7.97 13.89 25.86
C GLN A 334 8.01 13.82 27.39
N ASP A 335 7.61 12.70 27.98
CA ASP A 335 7.67 12.52 29.42
C ASP A 335 9.12 12.43 29.92
N GLU A 336 10.00 11.76 29.19
CA GLU A 336 11.42 11.73 29.47
C GLU A 336 12.03 13.14 29.37
N LEU A 337 11.73 13.88 28.31
CA LEU A 337 12.16 15.28 28.15
C LEU A 337 11.68 16.15 29.32
N ARG A 338 10.42 16.01 29.76
CA ARG A 338 9.89 16.75 30.93
C ARG A 338 10.65 16.40 32.20
N ARG A 339 11.03 15.14 32.40
CA ARG A 339 11.85 14.71 33.56
C ARG A 339 13.22 15.35 33.50
N VAL A 340 13.93 15.21 32.38
CA VAL A 340 15.26 15.80 32.17
C VAL A 340 15.24 17.32 32.38
N LEU A 341 14.22 18.02 31.88
CA LEU A 341 14.07 19.46 32.08
C LEU A 341 13.84 19.84 33.56
N ARG A 342 13.03 19.06 34.30
CA ARG A 342 12.83 19.27 35.74
C ARG A 342 14.12 19.03 36.53
N ASP A 343 14.85 17.96 36.20
CA ASP A 343 16.11 17.63 36.87
C ASP A 343 17.18 18.68 36.57
N ARG A 344 17.26 19.16 35.32
CA ARG A 344 18.14 20.28 34.94
C ARG A 344 17.82 21.54 35.75
N GLU A 345 16.55 21.89 35.91
CA GLU A 345 16.17 23.07 36.70
C GLU A 345 16.45 22.88 38.20
N ARG A 346 16.18 21.69 38.73
CA ARG A 346 16.53 21.33 40.12
C ARG A 346 18.04 21.44 40.36
N LEU A 347 18.85 20.91 39.44
CA LEU A 347 20.31 20.99 39.51
C LEU A 347 20.79 22.43 39.41
N ARG A 348 20.23 23.25 38.51
CA ARG A 348 20.52 24.69 38.45
C ARG A 348 20.25 25.40 39.77
N LEU A 349 19.14 25.11 40.43
CA LEU A 349 18.81 25.69 41.74
C LEU A 349 19.77 25.22 42.84
N LEU A 350 20.16 23.94 42.85
CA LEU A 350 21.13 23.41 43.80
C LEU A 350 22.53 24.01 43.59
N VAL A 351 22.96 24.15 42.33
CA VAL A 351 24.23 24.81 41.96
C VAL A 351 24.20 26.29 42.32
N ALA A 352 23.09 26.99 42.10
CA ALA A 352 22.94 28.40 42.51
C ALA A 352 22.95 28.59 44.04
N GLN A 353 22.55 27.57 44.80
CA GLN A 353 22.57 27.58 46.27
C GLN A 353 23.90 27.12 46.87
N SER A 354 24.72 26.40 46.11
CA SER A 354 26.06 26.02 46.53
C SER A 354 27.03 27.10 46.06
N ASP A 355 27.73 27.75 46.99
CA ASP A 355 28.71 28.81 46.74
C ASP A 355 30.01 28.26 46.12
N SER A 356 29.86 27.34 45.18
CA SER A 356 30.92 26.61 44.51
C SER A 356 31.04 27.16 43.09
N GLY A 357 31.80 28.23 42.93
CA GLY A 357 32.27 28.74 41.62
C GLY A 357 33.15 27.76 40.83
N ALA A 358 33.21 26.49 41.23
CA ALA A 358 34.04 25.43 40.67
C ALA A 358 33.27 24.44 39.77
N ALA A 359 31.95 24.60 39.59
CA ALA A 359 31.13 23.63 38.86
C ALA A 359 31.03 23.88 37.33
N TRP A 360 31.90 24.72 36.76
CA TRP A 360 31.86 25.11 35.34
C TRP A 360 33.05 24.58 34.51
N ASP A 361 33.93 23.76 35.10
CA ASP A 361 35.20 23.33 34.49
C ASP A 361 35.33 21.80 34.28
N GLU A 362 34.23 21.07 34.22
CA GLU A 362 34.29 19.73 33.62
C GLU A 362 33.86 19.83 32.17
N ASP A 363 34.76 19.43 31.28
CA ASP A 363 34.56 19.24 29.86
C ASP A 363 33.42 18.22 29.67
N HIS A 364 32.17 18.70 29.58
CA HIS A 364 31.01 17.86 29.33
C HIS A 364 31.01 17.50 27.85
N SER A 365 31.96 16.67 27.42
CA SER A 365 31.89 16.00 26.13
C SER A 365 30.59 15.20 26.10
N GLU A 366 29.77 15.40 25.07
CA GLU A 366 28.60 14.56 24.86
C GLU A 366 29.04 13.08 24.85
N PRO A 367 28.30 12.17 25.50
CA PRO A 367 28.67 10.77 25.49
C PRO A 367 28.75 10.28 24.03
N GLU A 368 29.93 9.81 23.63
CA GLU A 368 30.15 9.24 22.30
C GLU A 368 29.11 8.15 22.03
N SER A 369 28.46 8.24 20.86
CA SER A 369 27.47 7.28 20.38
C SER A 369 27.86 6.84 18.97
N PRO A 370 27.80 5.54 18.64
CA PRO A 370 28.19 5.06 17.32
C PRO A 370 27.19 5.52 16.25
N GLU A 371 27.69 5.91 15.09
CA GLU A 371 26.90 6.35 13.94
C GLU A 371 26.36 5.17 13.11
N SER A 372 26.86 3.95 13.34
CA SER A 372 26.42 2.72 12.66
C SER A 372 26.58 1.47 13.53
N PHE A 373 25.91 0.38 13.16
CA PHE A 373 26.08 -0.94 13.77
C PHE A 373 27.45 -1.55 13.47
N THR A 374 28.06 -1.25 12.32
CA THR A 374 29.47 -1.59 12.05
C THR A 374 30.39 -0.96 13.08
N GLU A 375 30.27 0.36 13.30
CA GLU A 375 31.09 1.06 14.30
C GLU A 375 30.81 0.55 15.73
N LEU A 376 29.55 0.25 16.06
CA LEU A 376 29.19 -0.36 17.34
C LEU A 376 29.94 -1.67 17.60
N LEU A 377 30.07 -2.53 16.58
CA LEU A 377 30.82 -3.78 16.69
C LEU A 377 32.34 -3.54 16.80
N GLU A 378 32.88 -2.53 16.12
CA GLU A 378 34.29 -2.13 16.28
C GLU A 378 34.57 -1.68 17.72
N TRP A 379 33.71 -0.81 18.28
CA TRP A 379 33.80 -0.38 19.68
C TRP A 379 33.67 -1.54 20.67
N TRP A 380 32.87 -2.54 20.32
CA TRP A 380 32.81 -3.77 21.09
C TRP A 380 34.14 -4.51 21.07
N ALA A 381 34.73 -4.70 19.88
CA ALA A 381 35.99 -5.40 19.69
C ALA A 381 37.17 -4.69 20.39
N GLU A 382 37.11 -3.36 20.51
CA GLU A 382 38.03 -2.55 21.31
C GLU A 382 37.93 -2.80 22.82
N GLY A 383 36.88 -3.49 23.29
CA GLY A 383 36.68 -3.82 24.69
C GLY A 383 36.12 -2.66 25.52
N ARG A 384 35.35 -1.76 24.90
CA ARG A 384 34.74 -0.60 25.59
C ARG A 384 33.63 -0.98 26.59
N LEU A 385 33.17 -2.23 26.61
CA LEU A 385 32.14 -2.74 27.53
C LEU A 385 32.74 -3.77 28.49
N THR A 386 32.44 -3.64 29.78
CA THR A 386 32.93 -4.55 30.83
C THR A 386 31.89 -5.62 31.13
N GLY A 387 32.29 -6.89 31.10
CA GLY A 387 31.43 -8.01 31.53
C GLY A 387 30.31 -8.41 30.56
N VAL A 388 30.19 -7.72 29.42
CA VAL A 388 29.27 -8.07 28.32
C VAL A 388 30.06 -8.73 27.19
N VAL A 389 29.62 -9.90 26.73
CA VAL A 389 30.30 -10.69 25.70
C VAL A 389 29.40 -10.84 24.48
N TRP A 390 29.91 -10.47 23.31
CA TRP A 390 29.23 -10.69 22.04
C TRP A 390 29.42 -12.14 21.59
N THR A 391 28.32 -12.81 21.25
CA THR A 391 28.32 -14.18 20.72
C THR A 391 27.50 -14.33 19.45
N GLY A 392 26.85 -13.25 19.00
CA GLY A 392 25.99 -13.22 17.82
C GLY A 392 26.74 -13.19 16.48
N ASP A 393 25.96 -13.06 15.41
CA ASP A 393 26.47 -12.97 14.04
C ASP A 393 26.58 -11.50 13.60
N ASP A 394 27.80 -11.03 13.38
CA ASP A 394 28.13 -9.66 12.97
C ASP A 394 27.39 -9.25 11.70
N SER A 395 27.23 -10.16 10.74
CA SER A 395 26.60 -9.86 9.45
C SER A 395 25.12 -9.50 9.58
N VAL A 396 24.43 -10.11 10.55
CA VAL A 396 23.02 -9.83 10.85
C VAL A 396 22.88 -8.45 11.46
N THR A 397 23.81 -8.06 12.32
CA THR A 397 23.84 -6.76 12.99
C THR A 397 24.19 -5.64 12.02
N GLN A 398 25.22 -5.83 11.18
CA GLN A 398 25.62 -4.86 10.14
C GLN A 398 24.53 -4.65 9.09
N ALA A 399 23.73 -5.68 8.77
CA ALA A 399 22.61 -5.55 7.84
C ALA A 399 21.48 -4.61 8.33
N LEU A 400 21.54 -4.14 9.58
CA LEU A 400 20.63 -3.11 10.09
C LEU A 400 20.97 -1.71 9.57
N ASP A 401 22.24 -1.44 9.21
CA ASP A 401 22.70 -0.11 8.74
C ASP A 401 22.00 0.32 7.45
N ASP A 402 21.63 -0.64 6.58
CA ASP A 402 20.78 -0.43 5.39
C ASP A 402 19.49 0.34 5.70
N ASN A 403 19.03 0.31 6.96
CA ASN A 403 17.75 0.85 7.41
C ASN A 403 17.87 1.84 8.57
N ASP A 404 19.10 2.21 8.97
CA ASP A 404 19.38 3.21 10.02
C ASP A 404 20.38 4.28 9.52
N PRO A 405 20.03 5.08 8.50
CA PRO A 405 20.96 6.04 7.90
C PRO A 405 21.36 7.20 8.83
N LEU A 406 20.74 7.33 10.00
CA LEU A 406 21.01 8.37 10.99
C LEU A 406 21.66 7.80 12.26
N GLY A 407 22.04 6.52 12.29
CA GLY A 407 22.67 5.87 13.45
C GLY A 407 21.81 5.87 14.72
N THR A 408 20.50 6.09 14.60
CA THR A 408 19.62 6.27 15.77
C THR A 408 19.37 4.95 16.48
N TRP A 409 19.30 3.84 15.74
CA TRP A 409 19.23 2.50 16.33
C TRP A 409 20.59 2.04 16.84
N ALA A 410 21.68 2.36 16.13
CA ALA A 410 23.04 2.08 16.60
C ALA A 410 23.31 2.73 17.96
N GLY A 411 23.06 4.04 18.09
CA GLY A 411 23.23 4.75 19.37
C GLY A 411 22.34 4.19 20.49
N ARG A 412 21.09 3.85 20.20
CA ARG A 412 20.19 3.23 21.20
C ARG A 412 20.62 1.82 21.60
N ALA A 413 21.15 1.03 20.66
CA ALA A 413 21.71 -0.28 20.96
C ALA A 413 22.92 -0.14 21.86
N TRP A 414 23.77 0.86 21.62
CA TRP A 414 24.89 1.20 22.48
C TRP A 414 24.44 1.55 23.91
N ASP A 415 23.41 2.37 24.07
CA ASP A 415 22.85 2.69 25.40
C ASP A 415 22.35 1.44 26.14
N ALA A 416 21.65 0.55 25.43
CA ALA A 416 21.19 -0.72 25.99
C ALA A 416 22.36 -1.60 26.46
N LEU A 417 23.45 -1.64 25.70
CA LEU A 417 24.66 -2.39 26.03
C LEU A 417 25.42 -1.81 27.21
N ARG A 418 25.53 -0.48 27.28
CA ARG A 418 26.09 0.21 28.43
C ARG A 418 25.29 -0.10 29.69
N ALA A 419 23.96 -0.14 29.61
CA ALA A 419 23.12 -0.52 30.74
C ALA A 419 23.36 -1.98 31.20
N LEU A 420 23.61 -2.92 30.29
CA LEU A 420 24.02 -4.27 30.64
C LEU A 420 25.41 -4.32 31.31
N SER A 421 26.36 -3.52 30.82
CA SER A 421 27.69 -3.36 31.44
C SER A 421 27.59 -2.77 32.85
N GLY A 422 26.73 -1.75 33.03
CA GLY A 422 26.48 -1.15 34.34
C GLY A 422 25.82 -2.13 35.31
N TYR A 423 24.86 -2.94 34.83
CA TYR A 423 24.28 -4.03 35.63
C TYR A 423 25.35 -5.02 36.10
N TYR A 424 26.23 -5.46 35.19
CA TYR A 424 27.34 -6.34 35.54
C TYR A 424 28.23 -5.73 36.63
N GLU A 425 28.59 -4.45 36.52
CA GLU A 425 29.42 -3.77 37.51
C GLU A 425 28.78 -3.71 38.89
N VAL A 426 27.47 -3.41 38.98
CA VAL A 426 26.74 -3.41 40.26
C VAL A 426 26.67 -4.83 40.83
N CYS A 427 26.43 -5.85 40.00
CA CYS A 427 26.47 -7.25 40.43
C CYS A 427 27.84 -7.69 40.95
N ALA A 428 28.93 -7.16 40.37
CA ALA A 428 30.30 -7.47 40.75
C ALA A 428 30.77 -6.76 42.04
N GLN A 429 30.00 -5.81 42.58
CA GLN A 429 30.34 -5.13 43.83
C GLN A 429 30.21 -6.07 45.05
N ALA A 430 30.93 -5.73 46.12
CA ALA A 430 30.99 -6.54 47.35
C ALA A 430 29.64 -6.70 48.07
N GLU A 431 28.75 -5.72 47.97
CA GLU A 431 27.38 -5.82 48.55
C GLU A 431 26.45 -6.68 47.68
N GLY A 432 26.79 -6.85 46.39
CA GLY A 432 26.01 -7.60 45.40
C GLY A 432 24.67 -6.95 45.07
N PHE A 433 24.19 -7.14 43.84
CA PHE A 433 22.83 -6.75 43.46
C PHE A 433 21.90 -7.96 43.54
N ALA A 434 20.81 -7.84 44.29
CA ALA A 434 19.88 -8.96 44.55
C ALA A 434 18.75 -9.09 43.52
N GLY A 435 18.82 -8.38 42.39
CA GLY A 435 17.78 -8.35 41.36
C GLY A 435 18.30 -8.73 39.97
N GLY A 436 17.39 -9.07 39.05
CA GLY A 436 17.74 -9.26 37.64
C GLY A 436 17.81 -7.93 36.88
N VAL A 437 18.25 -7.98 35.61
CA VAL A 437 18.36 -6.79 34.73
C VAL A 437 17.10 -5.92 34.72
N HIS A 438 15.90 -6.50 34.70
CA HIS A 438 14.66 -5.71 34.68
C HIS A 438 14.46 -4.86 35.96
N GLN A 439 14.91 -5.36 37.11
CA GLN A 439 14.86 -4.59 38.36
C GLN A 439 15.89 -3.47 38.35
N TYR A 440 17.10 -3.77 37.86
CA TYR A 440 18.14 -2.77 37.67
C TYR A 440 17.69 -1.60 36.76
N LEU A 441 16.98 -1.89 35.67
CA LEU A 441 16.47 -0.84 34.76
C LEU A 441 15.34 -0.01 35.37
N LYS A 442 14.62 -0.53 36.38
CA LYS A 442 13.60 0.24 37.12
C LYS A 442 14.21 1.11 38.20
N GLU A 443 15.28 0.64 38.81
CA GLU A 443 15.90 1.21 40.01
C GLU A 443 17.40 1.45 39.77
N THR A 444 17.74 2.05 38.63
CA THR A 444 19.14 2.21 38.23
C THR A 444 19.89 3.06 39.27
N PRO A 445 20.95 2.52 39.91
CA PRO A 445 21.72 3.26 40.91
C PRO A 445 22.37 4.51 40.32
N ALA A 446 22.54 5.55 41.13
CA ALA A 446 23.15 6.79 40.69
C ALA A 446 24.60 6.57 40.21
N GLY A 447 24.95 7.17 39.07
CA GLY A 447 26.26 7.02 38.45
C GLY A 447 26.40 5.82 37.49
N TYR A 448 25.37 4.98 37.38
CA TYR A 448 25.35 3.85 36.45
C TYR A 448 24.49 4.12 35.21
N PRO A 449 24.87 3.56 34.03
CA PRO A 449 24.09 3.71 32.81
C PRO A 449 22.74 2.99 32.92
N GLY A 450 21.65 3.69 32.59
CA GLY A 450 20.29 3.15 32.57
C GLY A 450 19.77 2.94 31.14
N PHE A 451 18.70 2.17 31.03
CA PHE A 451 17.91 2.04 29.82
C PHE A 451 16.42 1.92 30.18
N SER A 452 15.53 2.32 29.27
CA SER A 452 14.09 2.32 29.57
C SER A 452 13.57 0.91 29.90
N ALA A 453 13.08 0.72 31.13
CA ALA A 453 12.48 -0.54 31.56
C ALA A 453 11.26 -0.96 30.71
N ASN A 454 10.54 -0.01 30.11
CA ASN A 454 9.42 -0.30 29.19
C ASN A 454 9.87 -0.94 27.87
N LYS A 455 11.12 -0.67 27.46
CA LYS A 455 11.73 -1.24 26.26
C LYS A 455 12.41 -2.59 26.54
N HIS A 456 12.49 -3.00 27.80
CA HIS A 456 13.03 -4.29 28.19
C HIS A 456 11.91 -5.31 28.42
N VAL A 457 12.02 -6.46 27.76
CA VAL A 457 11.13 -7.61 27.92
C VAL A 457 11.89 -8.70 28.68
N PRO A 458 11.56 -8.97 29.96
CA PRO A 458 12.31 -9.92 30.77
C PRO A 458 12.09 -11.38 30.33
N VAL A 459 10.88 -11.70 29.86
CA VAL A 459 10.49 -13.06 29.43
C VAL A 459 9.69 -12.96 28.14
N GLU A 460 10.02 -13.84 27.19
CA GLU A 460 9.34 -13.94 25.90
C GLU A 460 7.89 -14.45 26.08
N SER A 461 7.01 -14.13 25.13
CA SER A 461 5.61 -14.52 25.23
C SER A 461 5.39 -16.03 25.21
N GLN A 462 4.42 -16.52 25.99
CA GLN A 462 4.08 -17.95 26.06
C GLN A 462 3.74 -18.54 24.68
N THR A 463 3.12 -17.75 23.80
CA THR A 463 2.78 -18.16 22.44
C THR A 463 4.03 -18.47 21.61
N VAL A 464 5.07 -17.64 21.73
CA VAL A 464 6.36 -17.86 21.07
C VAL A 464 7.08 -19.07 21.65
N LEU A 465 7.08 -19.22 22.97
CA LEU A 465 7.72 -20.36 23.64
C LEU A 465 7.05 -21.70 23.33
N THR A 466 5.74 -21.70 23.04
CA THR A 466 4.99 -22.93 22.71
C THR A 466 5.20 -23.34 21.24
N ASN A 467 5.48 -22.40 20.35
CA ASN A 467 5.74 -22.68 18.94
C ASN A 467 7.20 -23.09 18.72
N GLN A 468 7.44 -24.34 18.33
CA GLN A 468 8.79 -24.90 18.17
C GLN A 468 9.65 -24.10 17.17
N LYS A 469 9.06 -23.60 16.08
CA LYS A 469 9.78 -22.83 15.06
C LYS A 469 10.26 -21.48 15.62
N TRP A 470 9.35 -20.72 16.24
CA TRP A 470 9.68 -19.41 16.81
C TRP A 470 10.59 -19.50 18.04
N ARG A 471 10.44 -20.58 18.83
CA ARG A 471 11.35 -20.88 19.93
C ARG A 471 12.76 -21.19 19.44
N ALA A 472 12.92 -21.91 18.32
CA ALA A 472 14.23 -22.24 17.77
C ALA A 472 15.03 -21.00 17.35
N GLU A 473 14.38 -19.95 16.84
CA GLU A 473 15.04 -18.68 16.51
C GLU A 473 15.68 -17.97 17.72
N ARG A 474 15.25 -18.30 18.93
CA ARG A 474 15.77 -17.72 20.19
C ARG A 474 16.80 -18.62 20.88
N VAL A 475 17.13 -19.75 20.27
CA VAL A 475 18.26 -20.59 20.68
C VAL A 475 19.50 -20.01 20.02
N LEU A 476 20.25 -19.22 20.80
CA LEU A 476 21.33 -18.37 20.31
C LEU A 476 22.68 -18.83 20.86
N PRO A 477 23.78 -18.60 20.12
CA PRO A 477 25.12 -19.05 20.47
C PRO A 477 25.62 -18.47 21.80
N VAL A 478 26.32 -19.31 22.58
CA VAL A 478 27.11 -18.94 23.76
C VAL A 478 28.37 -19.82 23.83
N PRO A 479 29.42 -19.42 24.56
CA PRO A 479 30.59 -20.28 24.77
C PRO A 479 30.22 -21.61 25.43
N THR A 480 30.97 -22.67 25.10
CA THR A 480 30.77 -24.02 25.66
C THR A 480 30.95 -24.07 27.18
N ASP A 481 31.67 -23.10 27.74
CA ASP A 481 31.88 -22.95 29.19
C ASP A 481 30.57 -22.55 29.92
N VAL A 482 29.64 -21.90 29.21
CA VAL A 482 28.32 -21.50 29.74
C VAL A 482 27.33 -22.64 29.57
N CYS A 483 27.27 -23.22 28.37
CA CYS A 483 26.39 -24.34 28.05
C CYS A 483 27.14 -25.35 27.17
N PRO A 484 27.20 -26.65 27.53
CA PRO A 484 27.90 -27.66 26.74
C PRO A 484 27.41 -27.78 25.28
N GLU A 485 26.16 -27.42 25.01
CA GLU A 485 25.55 -27.42 23.68
C GLU A 485 25.99 -26.22 22.81
N GLY A 486 26.66 -25.22 23.41
CA GLY A 486 27.12 -24.00 22.74
C GLY A 486 25.99 -23.02 22.38
N GLN A 487 24.76 -23.28 22.84
CA GLN A 487 23.59 -22.44 22.58
C GLN A 487 22.64 -22.44 23.78
N VAL A 488 21.94 -21.33 24.01
CA VAL A 488 20.92 -21.19 25.07
C VAL A 488 19.67 -20.49 24.56
N LEU A 489 18.55 -20.76 25.21
CA LEU A 489 17.30 -20.05 24.92
C LEU A 489 17.31 -18.65 25.56
N MET A 490 17.59 -17.62 24.75
CA MET A 490 17.60 -16.22 25.18
C MET A 490 16.20 -15.60 25.08
N GLN A 491 15.47 -15.62 26.20
CA GLN A 491 14.10 -15.09 26.28
C GLN A 491 14.09 -13.57 26.50
N SER A 492 15.05 -13.06 27.27
CA SER A 492 15.17 -11.66 27.62
C SER A 492 15.67 -10.86 26.43
N HIS A 493 15.01 -9.74 26.14
CA HIS A 493 15.38 -8.89 25.01
C HIS A 493 15.00 -7.44 25.20
N MET A 494 15.71 -6.55 24.51
CA MET A 494 15.46 -5.11 24.48
C MET A 494 14.98 -4.67 23.10
N ARG A 495 14.04 -3.72 23.09
CA ARG A 495 13.51 -3.09 21.87
C ARG A 495 14.34 -1.87 21.52
N ILE A 496 15.02 -1.89 20.39
CA ILE A 496 15.90 -0.80 19.94
C ILE A 496 15.14 0.16 19.02
N GLY A 497 14.43 -0.39 18.03
CA GLY A 497 13.57 0.38 17.11
C GLY A 497 12.08 0.27 17.45
N ALA A 498 11.30 1.21 16.92
CA ALA A 498 9.83 1.19 16.96
C ALA A 498 9.26 0.07 16.07
N ARG A 499 7.94 -0.18 16.16
CA ARG A 499 7.20 -1.14 15.31
C ARG A 499 7.18 -0.69 13.83
N SER A 500 8.30 -0.85 13.16
CA SER A 500 8.44 -0.84 11.70
C SER A 500 8.68 -2.27 11.21
N THR A 501 8.73 -2.48 9.89
CA THR A 501 8.97 -3.80 9.26
C THR A 501 10.24 -4.52 9.76
N ILE A 502 11.19 -3.81 10.37
CA ILE A 502 12.47 -4.36 10.83
C ILE A 502 12.56 -4.43 12.36
N ALA A 503 12.09 -3.39 13.06
CA ALA A 503 12.01 -3.28 14.52
C ALA A 503 13.15 -4.01 15.29
N PRO A 504 14.40 -3.50 15.26
CA PRO A 504 15.53 -4.24 15.79
C PRO A 504 15.41 -4.59 17.28
N ARG A 505 15.88 -5.79 17.63
CA ARG A 505 15.90 -6.32 18.99
C ARG A 505 17.26 -6.87 19.37
N LEU A 506 17.60 -6.67 20.63
CA LEU A 506 18.80 -7.21 21.27
C LEU A 506 18.37 -8.35 22.20
N HIS A 507 18.77 -9.59 21.91
CA HIS A 507 18.57 -10.73 22.81
C HIS A 507 19.86 -11.04 23.57
N TYR A 508 19.70 -11.31 24.86
CA TYR A 508 20.82 -11.60 25.74
C TYR A 508 20.49 -12.70 26.74
N TYR A 509 21.54 -13.27 27.32
CA TYR A 509 21.51 -14.23 28.41
C TYR A 509 22.30 -13.67 29.60
N ASP A 510 21.62 -13.56 30.75
CA ASP A 510 22.23 -13.18 32.01
C ASP A 510 22.79 -14.43 32.70
N ASP A 511 24.12 -14.54 32.78
CA ASP A 511 24.84 -15.59 33.49
C ASP A 511 25.72 -15.01 34.61
N THR A 512 25.29 -13.90 35.21
CA THR A 512 26.01 -13.23 36.30
C THR A 512 26.17 -14.12 37.54
N SER A 513 25.29 -15.11 37.75
CA SER A 513 25.44 -16.11 38.82
C SER A 513 26.40 -17.25 38.49
N GLY A 514 26.66 -17.52 37.21
CA GLY A 514 27.48 -18.63 36.72
C GLY A 514 28.89 -18.16 36.37
N THR A 515 29.09 -17.77 35.11
CA THR A 515 30.36 -17.23 34.62
C THR A 515 30.62 -15.78 35.04
N GLY A 516 29.62 -15.12 35.64
CA GLY A 516 29.70 -13.73 36.03
C GLY A 516 29.46 -12.75 34.88
N LYS A 517 29.07 -13.20 33.69
CA LYS A 517 28.99 -12.35 32.50
C LYS A 517 27.58 -12.31 31.91
N VAL A 518 27.35 -11.31 31.07
CA VAL A 518 26.15 -11.21 30.23
C VAL A 518 26.54 -11.50 28.78
N TYR A 519 25.82 -12.40 28.12
CA TYR A 519 26.09 -12.80 26.73
C TYR A 519 25.03 -12.23 25.80
N VAL A 520 25.44 -11.51 24.76
CA VAL A 520 24.53 -10.99 23.73
C VAL A 520 24.65 -11.85 22.49
N GLY A 521 23.63 -12.68 22.26
CA GLY A 521 23.63 -13.67 21.18
C GLY A 521 22.94 -13.19 19.90
N TYR A 522 22.25 -12.06 19.93
CA TYR A 522 21.59 -11.50 18.75
C TYR A 522 21.31 -10.02 18.88
N LEU A 523 21.66 -9.25 17.86
CA LEU A 523 21.22 -7.88 17.65
C LEU A 523 20.84 -7.74 16.17
N GLY A 524 19.54 -7.72 15.89
CA GLY A 524 19.06 -7.88 14.53
C GLY A 524 17.59 -7.54 14.40
N ARG A 525 17.03 -7.84 13.22
CA ARG A 525 15.61 -7.64 12.94
C ARG A 525 14.75 -8.41 13.94
N HIS A 526 13.52 -7.97 14.14
CA HIS A 526 12.60 -8.72 14.99
C HIS A 526 12.41 -10.16 14.48
N LEU A 527 12.65 -11.14 15.35
CA LEU A 527 12.40 -12.57 15.11
C LEU A 527 10.90 -12.86 14.98
N HIS A 528 10.52 -13.94 14.29
CA HIS A 528 9.12 -14.21 13.97
C HIS A 528 8.25 -14.40 15.23
N ASN A 529 7.00 -13.94 15.13
CA ASN A 529 5.94 -14.12 16.12
C ASN A 529 4.55 -13.97 15.47
N THR A 530 3.49 -13.97 16.28
CA THR A 530 2.09 -13.81 15.82
C THR A 530 1.79 -12.54 15.03
N LYS A 531 2.65 -11.51 15.08
CA LYS A 531 2.47 -10.22 14.42
C LYS A 531 3.39 -10.00 13.21
N THR A 532 4.31 -10.94 12.96
CA THR A 532 5.32 -10.83 11.90
C THR A 532 5.29 -12.16 11.15
N ASN A 533 4.43 -12.21 10.11
CA ASN A 533 4.26 -13.40 9.25
C ASN A 533 5.31 -13.45 8.15
#